data_AF-A0A6A4K0W8-F1
#
_entry.id   AF-A0A6A4K0W8-F1
#
_cell.length_a   1.000
_cell.length_b   1.000
_cell.length_c   1.000
_cell.angle_alpha   90.00
_cell.angle_beta   90.00
_cell.angle_gamma   90.00
#
_symmetry.space_group_name_H-M   'P 1'
#
loop_
_entity.id
_entity.type
_entity.pdbx_description
1 polymer ?
#
loop_
_entity_poly.entity_id
_entity_poly.type
_entity_poly.pdbx_seq_one_letter_code
_entity_poly.pdbx_strand_id
1 'polypeptide(L)'
;MERLLEEESIVRYTAPFKIRDKDGNYVPSDRCVPTEISCKIERGDISFEESKKLQDVLNCVLPPREWEEHGELWMQQVSPEPVTRDDVIKLTFLVDRRLKALKALDSGIDPVRRHVYSQLMDELIRQEVVINPERGILLLKVRDELRMTLEADKALFENGKQYGSTKATEAELHQESLVSRYNHHLKERDAVLAEVNTLRALYKQSKKLTMESLLRYDKVCIEELRNLNEISIGLKIQLRDIFSAGVAIGVTAGVATVVAAGVAAGVAYGVPTGVVAGLAVGVTEKWIRLSLGCLLLIIEAH
;
A
#
# COMPACT_ATOMS: atom_id res chain seq x y z
N MET A 1 17.29 8.19 -48.38
CA MET A 1 15.82 8.08 -48.45
C MET A 1 15.26 9.19 -49.31
N GLU A 2 15.39 10.47 -48.92
CA GLU A 2 14.79 11.61 -49.66
C GLU A 2 15.10 11.63 -51.16
N ARG A 3 16.38 11.51 -51.57
CA ARG A 3 16.76 11.45 -53.00
C ARG A 3 16.07 10.37 -53.84
N LEU A 4 15.57 9.28 -53.24
CA LEU A 4 14.83 8.22 -53.95
C LEU A 4 13.32 8.52 -54.07
N LEU A 5 12.85 9.63 -53.50
CA LEU A 5 11.49 10.13 -53.68
C LEU A 5 11.39 11.16 -54.82
N GLU A 6 12.52 11.74 -55.25
CA GLU A 6 12.59 12.87 -56.18
C GLU A 6 12.61 12.46 -57.66
N GLU A 7 13.21 11.31 -58.01
CA GLU A 7 13.63 10.99 -59.39
C GLU A 7 12.52 10.88 -60.44
N GLU A 8 11.27 10.60 -60.05
CA GLU A 8 10.10 10.68 -60.93
C GLU A 8 8.89 11.23 -60.16
N SER A 9 8.00 11.96 -60.82
CA SER A 9 6.67 12.27 -60.31
C SER A 9 5.61 11.35 -60.93
N ILE A 10 4.57 10.99 -60.15
CA ILE A 10 3.40 10.27 -60.68
C ILE A 10 2.48 11.23 -61.47
N VAL A 11 2.41 12.49 -61.05
CA VAL A 11 1.66 13.55 -61.76
C VAL A 11 2.37 13.91 -63.06
N ARG A 12 1.62 13.96 -64.16
CA ARG A 12 2.13 14.30 -65.49
C ARG A 12 2.26 15.83 -65.64
N TYR A 13 3.50 16.30 -65.73
CA TYR A 13 3.84 17.69 -66.02
C TYR A 13 4.24 17.88 -67.49
N THR A 14 4.31 19.13 -67.94
CA THR A 14 4.84 19.53 -69.25
C THR A 14 6.36 19.41 -69.31
N ALA A 15 6.96 19.61 -70.48
CA ALA A 15 8.36 20.03 -70.54
C ALA A 15 8.58 21.32 -69.70
N PRO A 16 9.71 21.46 -68.98
CA PRO A 16 10.03 22.68 -68.25
C PRO A 16 10.49 23.79 -69.21
N PHE A 17 10.19 25.03 -68.85
CA PHE A 17 10.54 26.22 -69.62
C PHE A 17 11.15 27.30 -68.72
N LYS A 18 11.93 28.20 -69.31
CA LYS A 18 12.55 29.32 -68.60
C LYS A 18 11.56 30.45 -68.41
N ILE A 19 11.55 31.01 -67.20
CA ILE A 19 10.84 32.23 -66.83
C ILE A 19 11.82 33.39 -66.64
N ARG A 20 13.03 33.14 -66.12
CA ARG A 20 14.05 34.17 -65.91
C ARG A 20 15.41 33.71 -66.44
N ASP A 21 16.04 34.55 -67.25
CA ASP A 21 17.42 34.35 -67.72
C ASP A 21 18.43 34.79 -66.65
N LYS A 22 19.71 34.38 -66.80
CA LYS A 22 20.80 34.64 -65.83
C LYS A 22 21.04 36.11 -65.53
N ASP A 23 20.68 36.99 -66.47
CA ASP A 23 20.78 38.45 -66.33
C ASP A 23 19.63 39.06 -65.48
N GLY A 24 18.76 38.23 -64.91
CA GLY A 24 17.61 38.64 -64.10
C GLY A 24 16.34 38.99 -64.89
N ASN A 25 16.44 39.03 -66.22
CA ASN A 25 15.35 39.42 -67.12
C ASN A 25 14.27 38.33 -67.24
N TYR A 26 13.01 38.75 -67.36
CA TYR A 26 11.87 37.86 -67.56
C TYR A 26 11.73 37.46 -69.04
N VAL A 27 11.57 36.17 -69.31
CA VAL A 27 11.42 35.62 -70.68
C VAL A 27 10.04 36.00 -71.24
N PRO A 28 9.92 36.52 -72.47
CA PRO A 28 8.63 36.94 -73.02
C PRO A 28 7.59 35.81 -73.06
N SER A 29 6.36 36.10 -72.61
CA SER A 29 5.32 35.09 -72.34
C SER A 29 5.00 34.15 -73.50
N ASP A 30 5.14 34.61 -74.75
CA ASP A 30 4.94 33.81 -75.96
C ASP A 30 5.93 32.62 -76.06
N ARG A 31 7.05 32.68 -75.32
CA ARG A 31 8.06 31.60 -75.19
C ARG A 31 7.95 30.83 -73.88
N CYS A 32 7.06 31.26 -72.98
CA CYS A 32 6.75 30.62 -71.70
C CYS A 32 5.53 29.69 -71.79
N VAL A 33 5.15 29.29 -73.01
CA VAL A 33 4.12 28.28 -73.27
C VAL A 33 4.83 26.96 -73.61
N PRO A 34 4.62 25.88 -72.85
CA PRO A 34 5.18 24.56 -73.18
C PRO A 34 4.77 24.09 -74.58
N THR A 35 5.71 23.45 -75.28
CA THR A 35 5.52 22.99 -76.67
C THR A 35 4.32 22.05 -76.82
N GLU A 36 3.99 21.24 -75.81
CA GLU A 36 2.82 20.36 -75.84
C GLU A 36 1.49 21.14 -75.91
N ILE A 37 1.44 22.35 -75.34
CA ILE A 37 0.27 23.22 -75.38
C ILE A 37 0.21 23.94 -76.74
N SER A 38 1.33 24.49 -77.22
CA SER A 38 1.43 25.13 -78.54
C SER A 38 0.98 24.18 -79.65
N CYS A 39 1.53 22.97 -79.68
CA CYS A 39 1.19 21.97 -80.70
C CYS A 39 -0.19 21.32 -80.52
N LYS A 40 -1.00 21.72 -79.54
CA LYS A 40 -2.44 21.41 -79.47
C LYS A 40 -3.26 22.52 -80.14
N ILE A 41 -2.95 23.77 -79.83
CA ILE A 41 -3.56 24.96 -80.43
C ILE A 41 -3.43 24.91 -81.97
N GLU A 42 -2.24 24.59 -82.48
CA GLU A 42 -1.95 24.48 -83.92
C GLU A 42 -2.73 23.37 -84.65
N ARG A 43 -3.25 22.37 -83.93
CA ARG A 43 -4.01 21.24 -84.52
C ARG A 43 -5.51 21.49 -84.63
N GLY A 44 -6.03 22.57 -84.03
CA GLY A 44 -7.41 23.02 -84.19
C GLY A 44 -8.47 22.24 -83.40
N ASP A 45 -8.06 21.35 -82.49
CA ASP A 45 -8.98 20.53 -81.68
C ASP A 45 -9.77 21.34 -80.62
N ILE A 46 -9.23 22.51 -80.20
CA ILE A 46 -9.73 23.34 -79.08
C ILE A 46 -9.40 24.82 -79.38
N SER A 47 -10.21 25.79 -78.96
CA SER A 47 -9.86 27.21 -79.05
C SER A 47 -8.65 27.55 -78.16
N PHE A 48 -7.78 28.47 -78.62
CA PHE A 48 -6.67 29.01 -77.83
C PHE A 48 -7.12 29.51 -76.45
N GLU A 49 -8.25 30.22 -76.43
CA GLU A 49 -8.84 30.83 -75.23
C GLU A 49 -9.41 29.78 -74.27
N GLU A 50 -9.87 28.62 -74.77
CA GLU A 50 -10.35 27.49 -73.97
C GLU A 50 -9.17 26.68 -73.41
N SER A 51 -8.14 26.42 -74.23
CA SER A 51 -6.91 25.76 -73.78
C SER A 51 -6.19 26.58 -72.70
N LYS A 52 -6.21 27.91 -72.80
CA LYS A 52 -5.68 28.80 -71.77
C LYS A 52 -6.47 28.69 -70.46
N LYS A 53 -7.81 28.80 -70.52
CA LYS A 53 -8.69 28.63 -69.34
C LYS A 53 -8.51 27.28 -68.66
N LEU A 54 -8.34 26.21 -69.44
CA LEU A 54 -8.04 24.88 -68.88
C LEU A 54 -6.69 24.88 -68.15
N GLN A 55 -5.66 25.53 -68.69
CA GLN A 55 -4.36 25.62 -68.02
C GLN A 55 -4.43 26.49 -66.75
N ASP A 56 -5.18 27.59 -66.77
CA ASP A 56 -5.41 28.43 -65.59
C ASP A 56 -6.11 27.61 -64.47
N VAL A 57 -7.14 26.83 -64.80
CA VAL A 57 -7.81 25.92 -63.85
C VAL A 57 -6.85 24.83 -63.35
N LEU A 58 -6.07 24.19 -64.24
CA LEU A 58 -5.08 23.18 -63.83
C LEU A 58 -4.06 23.75 -62.85
N ASN A 59 -3.53 24.94 -63.12
CA ASN A 59 -2.58 25.63 -62.25
C ASN A 59 -3.19 26.02 -60.89
N CYS A 60 -4.50 26.27 -60.82
CA CYS A 60 -5.22 26.49 -59.55
C CYS A 60 -5.47 25.20 -58.76
N VAL A 61 -5.74 24.08 -59.44
CA VAL A 61 -6.06 22.78 -58.81
C VAL A 61 -4.79 22.04 -58.36
N LEU A 62 -3.70 22.21 -59.11
CA LEU A 62 -2.37 21.68 -58.81
C LEU A 62 -1.34 22.75 -59.19
N PRO A 63 -0.63 23.38 -58.22
CA PRO A 63 0.28 24.46 -58.54
C PRO A 63 1.44 23.98 -59.44
N PRO A 64 1.94 24.85 -60.35
CA PRO A 64 3.13 24.56 -61.12
C PRO A 64 4.35 24.42 -60.21
N ARG A 65 5.39 23.74 -60.70
CA ARG A 65 6.68 23.65 -60.02
C ARG A 65 7.57 24.79 -60.50
N GLU A 66 8.27 25.43 -59.58
CA GLU A 66 9.27 26.46 -59.87
C GLU A 66 10.58 26.08 -59.16
N TRP A 67 11.71 26.26 -59.85
CA TRP A 67 13.04 26.09 -59.25
C TRP A 67 14.07 26.99 -59.92
N GLU A 68 15.12 27.37 -59.18
CA GLU A 68 16.25 28.10 -59.73
C GLU A 68 17.41 27.13 -60.03
N GLU A 69 17.94 27.18 -61.24
CA GLU A 69 19.04 26.34 -61.72
C GLU A 69 20.08 27.20 -62.42
N HIS A 70 21.31 27.21 -61.91
CA HIS A 70 22.43 28.02 -62.45
C HIS A 70 22.13 29.52 -62.67
N GLY A 71 21.26 30.10 -61.84
CA GLY A 71 20.82 31.50 -61.91
C GLY A 71 19.63 31.75 -62.85
N GLU A 72 19.04 30.71 -63.42
CA GLU A 72 17.86 30.77 -64.28
C GLU A 72 16.64 30.27 -63.49
N LEU A 73 15.50 30.98 -63.57
CA LEU A 73 14.25 30.49 -62.97
C LEU A 73 13.51 29.64 -64.00
N TRP A 74 13.25 28.38 -63.66
CA TRP A 74 12.50 27.43 -64.46
C TRP A 74 11.11 27.20 -63.87
N MET A 75 10.12 27.00 -64.73
CA MET A 75 8.79 26.53 -64.36
C MET A 75 8.44 25.24 -65.13
N GLN A 76 7.69 24.36 -64.47
CA GLN A 76 7.07 23.20 -65.07
C GLN A 76 5.57 23.20 -64.72
N GLN A 77 4.73 23.30 -65.74
CA GLN A 77 3.28 23.34 -65.58
C GLN A 77 2.67 21.94 -65.59
N VAL A 78 1.46 21.83 -65.05
CA VAL A 78 0.70 20.57 -65.03
C VAL A 78 0.16 20.30 -66.43
N SER A 79 0.36 19.09 -66.96
CA SER A 79 0.06 18.79 -68.37
C SER A 79 -1.44 18.82 -68.67
N PRO A 80 -1.91 19.56 -69.70
CA PRO A 80 -3.29 19.52 -70.17
C PRO A 80 -3.53 18.37 -71.18
N GLU A 81 -2.66 17.36 -71.23
CA GLU A 81 -2.83 16.23 -72.14
C GLU A 81 -3.86 15.21 -71.59
N PRO A 82 -4.87 14.82 -72.39
CA PRO A 82 -5.85 13.81 -71.97
C PRO A 82 -5.18 12.45 -71.77
N VAL A 83 -5.75 11.64 -70.88
CA VAL A 83 -5.25 10.29 -70.58
C VAL A 83 -5.73 9.28 -71.62
N THR A 84 -4.82 8.45 -72.14
CA THR A 84 -5.19 7.29 -72.98
C THR A 84 -5.30 6.02 -72.13
N ARG A 85 -5.95 4.97 -72.66
CA ARG A 85 -6.03 3.65 -72.00
C ARG A 85 -4.65 3.11 -71.63
N ASP A 86 -3.67 3.29 -72.51
CA ASP A 86 -2.32 2.77 -72.30
C ASP A 86 -1.57 3.58 -71.22
N ASP A 87 -1.89 4.87 -71.05
CA ASP A 87 -1.34 5.68 -69.96
C ASP A 87 -1.87 5.25 -68.59
N VAL A 88 -3.13 4.81 -68.48
CA VAL A 88 -3.68 4.23 -67.24
C VAL A 88 -2.93 2.94 -66.87
N ILE A 89 -2.59 2.11 -67.86
CA ILE A 89 -1.80 0.88 -67.67
C ILE A 89 -0.37 1.22 -67.21
N LYS A 90 0.29 2.20 -67.86
CA LYS A 90 1.61 2.71 -67.44
C LYS A 90 1.58 3.26 -66.01
N LEU A 91 0.54 4.04 -65.67
CA LEU A 91 0.35 4.64 -64.34
C LEU A 91 0.20 3.58 -63.24
N THR A 92 -0.57 2.53 -63.50
CA THR A 92 -0.72 1.40 -62.57
C THR A 92 0.61 0.70 -62.35
N PHE A 93 1.34 0.38 -63.43
CA PHE A 93 2.67 -0.23 -63.34
C PHE A 93 3.70 0.66 -62.62
N LEU A 94 3.66 1.98 -62.83
CA LEU A 94 4.55 2.96 -62.19
C LEU A 94 4.29 3.03 -60.68
N VAL A 95 3.03 3.06 -60.25
CA VAL A 95 2.63 3.00 -58.83
C VAL A 95 3.12 1.71 -58.19
N ASP A 96 2.85 0.56 -58.82
CA ASP A 96 3.31 -0.76 -58.37
C ASP A 96 4.84 -0.83 -58.24
N ARG A 97 5.56 -0.36 -59.26
CA ARG A 97 7.02 -0.28 -59.28
C ARG A 97 7.54 0.56 -58.13
N ARG A 98 6.92 1.72 -57.87
CA ARG A 98 7.32 2.66 -56.81
C ARG A 98 7.07 2.10 -55.41
N LEU A 99 5.91 1.49 -55.17
CA LEU A 99 5.60 0.82 -53.89
C LEU A 99 6.60 -0.30 -53.59
N LYS A 100 6.90 -1.14 -54.60
CA LYS A 100 7.86 -2.25 -54.47
C LYS A 100 9.31 -1.74 -54.28
N ALA A 101 9.74 -0.73 -55.02
CA ALA A 101 11.08 -0.15 -54.91
C ALA A 101 11.33 0.52 -53.55
N LEU A 102 10.35 1.27 -53.04
CA LEU A 102 10.42 1.94 -51.74
C LEU A 102 10.08 1.01 -50.56
N LYS A 103 9.76 -0.26 -50.82
CA LYS A 103 9.37 -1.30 -49.83
C LYS A 103 8.23 -0.85 -48.92
N ALA A 104 7.19 -0.28 -49.53
CA ALA A 104 5.94 0.04 -48.86
C ALA A 104 5.34 -1.21 -48.19
N LEU A 105 4.64 -1.05 -47.07
CA LEU A 105 3.95 -2.15 -46.41
C LEU A 105 2.63 -2.46 -47.13
N ASP A 106 2.23 -3.73 -47.22
CA ASP A 106 0.94 -4.12 -47.81
C ASP A 106 -0.27 -3.80 -46.90
N SER A 107 -0.03 -3.64 -45.59
CA SER A 107 -1.07 -3.40 -44.58
C SER A 107 -0.60 -2.36 -43.55
N GLY A 108 -1.42 -2.09 -42.51
CA GLY A 108 -1.13 -1.10 -41.46
C GLY A 108 -1.03 0.35 -41.96
N ILE A 109 -0.50 1.24 -41.13
CA ILE A 109 -0.22 2.63 -41.49
C ILE A 109 1.22 2.71 -42.03
N ASP A 110 1.38 3.23 -43.25
CA ASP A 110 2.69 3.43 -43.89
C ASP A 110 2.77 4.82 -44.55
N PRO A 111 3.74 5.69 -44.17
CA PRO A 111 3.93 6.98 -44.80
C PRO A 111 4.38 6.88 -46.27
N VAL A 112 5.11 5.82 -46.66
CA VAL A 112 5.56 5.61 -48.05
C VAL A 112 4.35 5.34 -48.94
N ARG A 113 3.53 4.34 -48.59
CA ARG A 113 2.28 4.04 -49.29
C ARG A 113 1.34 5.26 -49.34
N ARG A 114 1.22 6.04 -48.24
CA ARG A 114 0.41 7.27 -48.21
C ARG A 114 0.94 8.36 -49.14
N HIS A 115 2.26 8.55 -49.24
CA HIS A 115 2.86 9.52 -50.16
C HIS A 115 2.61 9.15 -51.63
N VAL A 116 2.84 7.89 -51.99
CA VAL A 116 2.59 7.37 -53.35
C VAL A 116 1.12 7.50 -53.73
N TYR A 117 0.18 7.13 -52.85
CA TYR A 117 -1.25 7.32 -53.11
C TYR A 117 -1.70 8.78 -53.15
N SER A 118 -1.03 9.71 -52.45
CA SER A 118 -1.32 11.14 -52.62
C SER A 118 -0.93 11.60 -54.03
N GLN A 119 0.29 11.27 -54.49
CA GLN A 119 0.73 11.64 -55.84
C GLN A 119 -0.14 11.00 -56.94
N LEU A 120 -0.66 9.78 -56.72
CA LEU A 120 -1.66 9.18 -57.61
C LEU A 120 -3.00 9.92 -57.57
N MET A 121 -3.50 10.29 -56.39
CA MET A 121 -4.75 11.06 -56.26
C MET A 121 -4.64 12.42 -56.96
N ASP A 122 -3.48 13.06 -56.85
CA ASP A 122 -3.20 14.33 -57.52
C ASP A 122 -3.16 14.14 -59.06
N GLU A 123 -2.60 13.03 -59.59
CA GLU A 123 -2.67 12.70 -61.03
C GLU A 123 -4.10 12.37 -61.49
N LEU A 124 -4.89 11.65 -60.69
CA LEU A 124 -6.30 11.40 -61.00
C LEU A 124 -7.10 12.70 -61.06
N ILE A 125 -6.85 13.65 -60.15
CA ILE A 125 -7.46 14.98 -60.19
C ILE A 125 -7.05 15.74 -61.47
N ARG A 126 -5.78 15.65 -61.90
CA ARG A 126 -5.34 16.24 -63.19
C ARG A 126 -6.15 15.66 -64.36
N GLN A 127 -6.23 14.33 -64.46
CA GLN A 127 -6.98 13.66 -65.52
C GLN A 127 -8.45 14.07 -65.50
N GLU A 128 -9.05 14.15 -64.31
CA GLU A 128 -10.43 14.57 -64.13
C GLU A 128 -10.68 16.03 -64.52
N VAL A 129 -9.78 16.97 -64.20
CA VAL A 129 -9.88 18.36 -64.67
C VAL A 129 -9.81 18.46 -66.20
N VAL A 130 -8.92 17.69 -66.85
CA VAL A 130 -8.77 17.69 -68.32
C VAL A 130 -10.01 17.14 -69.03
N ILE A 131 -10.80 16.26 -68.38
CA ILE A 131 -12.05 15.74 -68.94
C ILE A 131 -13.26 16.61 -68.56
N ASN A 132 -13.36 17.05 -67.30
CA ASN A 132 -14.44 17.92 -66.78
C ASN A 132 -13.90 18.78 -65.61
N PRO A 133 -13.59 20.08 -65.80
CA PRO A 133 -12.97 20.91 -64.76
C PRO A 133 -13.77 20.96 -63.46
N GLU A 134 -15.10 21.12 -63.54
CA GLU A 134 -15.98 21.15 -62.36
C GLU A 134 -15.94 19.84 -61.54
N ARG A 135 -15.77 18.69 -62.21
CA ARG A 135 -15.68 17.37 -61.57
C ARG A 135 -14.32 17.20 -60.87
N GLY A 136 -13.24 17.66 -61.50
CA GLY A 136 -11.92 17.75 -60.89
C GLY A 136 -11.86 18.71 -59.69
N ILE A 137 -12.52 19.88 -59.77
CA ILE A 137 -12.63 20.85 -58.67
C ILE A 137 -13.48 20.30 -57.51
N LEU A 138 -14.51 19.50 -57.78
CA LEU A 138 -15.24 18.79 -56.72
C LEU A 138 -14.36 17.71 -56.06
N LEU A 139 -13.62 16.92 -56.85
CA LEU A 139 -12.73 15.89 -56.35
C LEU A 139 -11.56 16.46 -55.53
N LEU A 140 -11.06 17.65 -55.91
CA LEU A 140 -10.11 18.45 -55.14
C LEU A 140 -10.64 18.77 -53.73
N LYS A 141 -11.87 19.29 -53.63
CA LYS A 141 -12.50 19.64 -52.35
C LYS A 141 -12.65 18.42 -51.44
N VAL A 142 -13.09 17.28 -52.00
CA VAL A 142 -13.21 16.00 -51.26
C VAL A 142 -11.83 15.50 -50.80
N ARG A 143 -10.77 15.61 -51.63
CA ARG A 143 -9.40 15.27 -51.24
C ARG A 143 -8.94 16.09 -50.04
N ASP A 144 -9.21 17.39 -50.04
CA ASP A 144 -8.70 18.30 -49.01
C ASP A 144 -9.54 18.25 -47.72
N GLU A 145 -10.85 18.00 -47.80
CA GLU A 145 -11.68 17.60 -46.65
C GLU A 145 -11.13 16.33 -45.98
N LEU A 146 -10.85 15.28 -46.76
CA LEU A 146 -10.24 14.03 -46.27
C LEU A 146 -8.81 14.21 -45.73
N ARG A 147 -8.06 15.24 -46.16
CA ARG A 147 -6.77 15.61 -45.56
C ARG A 147 -6.99 16.29 -44.20
N MET A 148 -7.92 17.24 -44.11
CA MET A 148 -8.28 17.91 -42.86
C MET A 148 -8.80 16.94 -41.79
N THR A 149 -9.69 16.01 -42.14
CA THR A 149 -10.18 14.98 -41.20
C THR A 149 -9.03 14.12 -40.67
N LEU A 150 -8.16 13.63 -41.56
CA LEU A 150 -7.01 12.80 -41.20
C LEU A 150 -5.96 13.56 -40.37
N GLU A 151 -5.88 14.88 -40.48
CA GLU A 151 -5.05 15.73 -39.62
C GLU A 151 -5.67 15.99 -38.25
N ALA A 152 -7.00 16.14 -38.17
CA ALA A 152 -7.72 16.17 -36.91
C ALA A 152 -7.59 14.83 -36.14
N ASP A 153 -7.75 13.69 -36.81
CA ASP A 153 -7.60 12.35 -36.22
C ASP A 153 -6.18 12.13 -35.66
N LYS A 154 -5.14 12.57 -36.39
CA LYS A 154 -3.75 12.55 -35.90
C LYS A 154 -3.59 13.39 -34.63
N ALA A 155 -4.15 14.59 -34.61
CA ALA A 155 -4.07 15.48 -33.44
C ALA A 155 -4.78 14.88 -32.22
N LEU A 156 -5.98 14.31 -32.42
CA LEU A 156 -6.71 13.60 -31.37
C LEU A 156 -5.94 12.37 -30.85
N PHE A 157 -5.33 11.58 -31.73
CA PHE A 157 -4.51 10.44 -31.34
C PHE A 157 -3.28 10.85 -30.52
N GLU A 158 -2.53 11.86 -30.97
CA GLU A 158 -1.34 12.34 -30.26
C GLU A 158 -1.71 12.99 -28.91
N ASN A 159 -2.81 13.75 -28.85
CA ASN A 159 -3.35 14.29 -27.60
C ASN A 159 -3.75 13.16 -26.61
N GLY A 160 -4.40 12.10 -27.10
CA GLY A 160 -4.76 10.93 -26.29
C GLY A 160 -3.54 10.17 -25.76
N LYS A 161 -2.51 9.99 -26.60
CA LYS A 161 -1.21 9.42 -26.24
C LYS A 161 -0.48 10.25 -25.17
N GLN A 162 -0.48 11.58 -25.32
CA GLN A 162 0.10 12.49 -24.32
C GLN A 162 -0.68 12.46 -23.00
N TYR A 163 -2.01 12.45 -23.04
CA TYR A 163 -2.85 12.30 -21.85
C TYR A 163 -2.55 11.00 -21.10
N GLY A 164 -2.44 9.87 -21.82
CA GLY A 164 -2.08 8.57 -21.23
C GLY A 164 -0.70 8.58 -20.55
N SER A 165 0.30 9.18 -21.19
CA SER A 165 1.65 9.34 -20.62
C SER A 165 1.65 10.21 -19.35
N THR A 166 0.95 11.34 -19.38
CA THR A 166 0.79 12.22 -18.21
C THR A 166 0.07 11.51 -17.06
N LYS A 167 -0.98 10.71 -17.34
CA LYS A 167 -1.69 9.95 -16.29
C LYS A 167 -0.92 8.76 -15.74
N ALA A 168 -0.04 8.13 -16.52
CA ALA A 168 0.90 7.13 -15.99
C ALA A 168 1.87 7.76 -14.98
N THR A 169 2.56 8.84 -15.39
CA THR A 169 3.53 9.54 -14.52
C THR A 169 2.89 10.20 -13.29
N GLU A 170 1.68 10.73 -13.40
CA GLU A 170 0.89 11.23 -12.25
C GLU A 170 0.59 10.12 -11.23
N ALA A 171 0.28 8.90 -11.70
CA ALA A 171 0.04 7.74 -10.84
C ALA A 171 1.33 7.25 -10.14
N GLU A 172 2.47 7.23 -10.86
CA GLU A 172 3.78 6.87 -10.30
C GLU A 172 4.20 7.83 -9.18
N LEU A 173 4.08 9.15 -9.40
CA LEU A 173 4.36 10.18 -8.39
C LEU A 173 3.41 10.08 -7.18
N HIS A 174 2.14 9.77 -7.40
CA HIS A 174 1.19 9.56 -6.30
C HIS A 174 1.53 8.31 -5.48
N GLN A 175 1.96 7.22 -6.14
CA GLN A 175 2.41 6.00 -5.48
C GLN A 175 3.68 6.24 -4.65
N GLU A 176 4.67 6.99 -5.16
CA GLU A 176 5.87 7.36 -4.41
C GLU A 176 5.53 8.18 -3.14
N SER A 177 4.60 9.14 -3.26
CA SER A 177 4.09 9.92 -2.11
C SER A 177 3.40 9.05 -1.06
N LEU A 178 2.65 8.02 -1.47
CA LEU A 178 2.00 7.07 -0.56
C LEU A 178 3.02 6.14 0.12
N VAL A 179 3.97 5.57 -0.64
CA VAL A 179 5.03 4.71 -0.11
C VAL A 179 5.92 5.48 0.87
N SER A 180 6.22 6.74 0.60
CA SER A 180 6.98 7.62 1.50
C SER A 180 6.27 7.85 2.83
N ARG A 181 4.95 8.11 2.80
CA ARG A 181 4.13 8.25 4.02
C ARG A 181 3.98 6.94 4.78
N TYR A 182 3.79 5.82 4.08
CA TYR A 182 3.77 4.49 4.69
C TYR A 182 5.07 4.18 5.43
N ASN A 183 6.23 4.42 4.78
CA ASN A 183 7.55 4.21 5.36
C ASN A 183 7.86 5.15 6.54
N HIS A 184 7.22 6.33 6.60
CA HIS A 184 7.29 7.21 7.76
C HIS A 184 6.50 6.63 8.95
N HIS A 185 5.21 6.33 8.76
CA HIS A 185 4.37 5.74 9.81
C HIS A 185 4.85 4.36 10.28
N LEU A 186 5.52 3.58 9.42
CA LEU A 186 6.16 2.32 9.79
C LEU A 186 7.28 2.52 10.83
N LYS A 187 8.10 3.58 10.67
CA LYS A 187 9.15 3.95 11.62
C LYS A 187 8.57 4.48 12.94
N GLU A 188 7.51 5.29 12.87
CA GLU A 188 6.79 5.76 14.07
C GLU A 188 6.22 4.59 14.88
N ARG A 189 5.55 3.64 14.20
CA ARG A 189 5.06 2.39 14.80
C ARG A 189 6.18 1.66 15.53
N ASP A 190 7.34 1.49 14.88
CA ASP A 190 8.44 0.70 15.45
C ASP A 190 9.14 1.39 16.62
N ALA A 191 9.22 2.72 16.62
CA ALA A 191 9.66 3.49 17.78
C ALA A 191 8.70 3.32 18.97
N VAL A 192 7.40 3.46 18.75
CA VAL A 192 6.38 3.28 19.80
C VAL A 192 6.32 1.83 20.30
N LEU A 193 6.47 0.83 19.42
CA LEU A 193 6.55 -0.58 19.83
C LEU A 193 7.82 -0.87 20.65
N ALA A 194 8.94 -0.24 20.35
CA ALA A 194 10.15 -0.35 21.18
C ALA A 194 9.92 0.24 22.57
N GLU A 195 9.32 1.44 22.67
CA GLU A 195 8.99 2.10 23.94
C GLU A 195 7.99 1.29 24.78
N VAL A 196 6.90 0.79 24.16
CA VAL A 196 5.93 -0.09 24.85
C VAL A 196 6.60 -1.35 25.38
N ASN A 197 7.61 -1.90 24.69
CA ASN A 197 8.34 -3.07 25.15
C ASN A 197 9.35 -2.76 26.27
N THR A 198 10.05 -1.63 26.25
CA THR A 198 10.92 -1.22 27.37
C THR A 198 10.11 -0.90 28.62
N LEU A 199 9.01 -0.14 28.50
CA LEU A 199 8.08 0.14 29.60
C LEU A 199 7.48 -1.15 30.18
N ARG A 200 7.08 -2.10 29.34
CA ARG A 200 6.59 -3.42 29.76
C ARG A 200 7.65 -4.23 30.51
N ALA A 201 8.91 -4.17 30.09
CA ALA A 201 10.03 -4.81 30.78
C ALA A 201 10.30 -4.17 32.16
N LEU A 202 10.35 -2.83 32.23
CA LEU A 202 10.53 -2.08 33.47
C LEU A 202 9.39 -2.33 34.47
N TYR A 203 8.14 -2.33 33.99
CA TYR A 203 6.98 -2.69 34.82
C TYR A 203 7.08 -4.13 35.37
N LYS A 204 7.48 -5.09 34.53
CA LYS A 204 7.66 -6.49 34.94
C LYS A 204 8.79 -6.64 35.99
N GLN A 205 9.87 -5.88 35.85
CA GLN A 205 10.96 -5.84 36.84
C GLN A 205 10.49 -5.21 38.16
N SER A 206 9.85 -4.04 38.11
CA SER A 206 9.30 -3.35 39.29
C SER A 206 8.31 -4.23 40.05
N LYS A 207 7.36 -4.86 39.35
CA LYS A 207 6.39 -5.81 39.93
C LYS A 207 7.05 -7.05 40.55
N LYS A 208 8.18 -7.52 39.99
CA LYS A 208 8.96 -8.60 40.60
C LYS A 208 9.65 -8.13 41.89
N LEU A 209 10.26 -6.94 41.88
CA LEU A 209 10.92 -6.38 43.06
C LEU A 209 9.94 -6.11 44.21
N THR A 210 8.75 -5.56 43.94
CA THR A 210 7.75 -5.35 45.00
C THR A 210 7.21 -6.67 45.56
N MET A 211 6.94 -7.68 44.71
CA MET A 211 6.56 -9.02 45.15
C MET A 211 7.66 -9.68 45.99
N GLU A 212 8.93 -9.61 45.57
CA GLU A 212 10.05 -10.13 46.37
C GLU A 212 10.23 -9.41 47.70
N SER A 213 9.95 -8.11 47.77
CA SER A 213 10.01 -7.35 49.03
C SER A 213 8.89 -7.78 49.98
N LEU A 214 7.65 -7.88 49.50
CA LEU A 214 6.52 -8.38 50.30
C LEU A 214 6.79 -9.80 50.84
N LEU A 215 7.24 -10.71 49.99
CA LEU A 215 7.61 -12.08 50.38
C LEU A 215 8.83 -12.16 51.33
N ARG A 216 9.59 -11.08 51.54
CA ARG A 216 10.61 -10.97 52.58
C ARG A 216 9.99 -10.47 53.89
N TYR A 217 9.14 -9.44 53.84
CA TYR A 217 8.41 -8.95 55.01
C TYR A 217 7.51 -10.03 55.64
N ASP A 218 6.77 -10.79 54.81
CA ASP A 218 5.93 -11.90 55.30
C ASP A 218 6.74 -12.95 56.06
N LYS A 219 7.94 -13.30 55.57
CA LYS A 219 8.84 -14.26 56.23
C LYS A 219 9.35 -13.74 57.56
N VAL A 220 9.84 -12.49 57.60
CA VAL A 220 10.31 -11.85 58.84
C VAL A 220 9.18 -11.80 59.87
N CYS A 221 7.97 -11.42 59.48
CA CYS A 221 6.81 -11.41 60.38
C CYS A 221 6.47 -12.82 60.90
N ILE A 222 6.52 -13.86 60.06
CA ILE A 222 6.32 -15.26 60.49
C ILE A 222 7.42 -15.72 61.45
N GLU A 223 8.67 -15.31 61.24
CA GLU A 223 9.81 -15.65 62.09
C GLU A 223 9.75 -14.92 63.44
N GLU A 224 9.36 -13.64 63.46
CA GLU A 224 9.08 -12.87 64.68
C GLU A 224 7.92 -13.48 65.48
N LEU A 225 6.81 -13.84 64.82
CA LEU A 225 5.66 -14.48 65.47
C LEU A 225 6.02 -15.85 66.07
N ARG A 226 6.90 -16.63 65.42
CA ARG A 226 7.43 -17.89 65.96
C ARG A 226 8.27 -17.65 67.21
N ASN A 227 9.23 -16.73 67.14
CA ASN A 227 10.12 -16.39 68.25
C ASN A 227 9.33 -15.87 69.47
N LEU A 228 8.36 -14.96 69.26
CA LEU A 228 7.46 -14.49 70.31
C LEU A 228 6.60 -15.61 70.92
N ASN A 229 6.15 -16.57 70.12
CA ASN A 229 5.41 -17.74 70.61
C ASN A 229 6.31 -18.69 71.42
N GLU A 230 7.54 -18.95 70.98
CA GLU A 230 8.53 -19.75 71.71
C GLU A 230 8.90 -19.11 73.05
N ILE A 231 9.13 -17.79 73.07
CA ILE A 231 9.33 -17.01 74.31
C ILE A 231 8.08 -17.10 75.21
N SER A 232 6.87 -16.97 74.66
CA SER A 232 5.62 -17.11 75.42
C SER A 232 5.46 -18.50 76.05
N ILE A 233 5.85 -19.56 75.34
CA ILE A 233 5.85 -20.95 75.84
C ILE A 233 6.91 -21.12 76.94
N GLY A 234 8.13 -20.60 76.73
CA GLY A 234 9.20 -20.62 77.73
C GLY A 234 8.81 -19.92 79.04
N LEU A 235 8.23 -18.72 78.94
CA LEU A 235 7.71 -17.98 80.10
C LEU A 235 6.56 -18.72 80.81
N LYS A 236 5.67 -19.39 80.07
CA LYS A 236 4.60 -20.23 80.67
C LYS A 236 5.15 -21.46 81.39
N ILE A 237 6.25 -22.04 80.92
CA ILE A 237 6.96 -23.13 81.60
C ILE A 237 7.61 -22.59 82.88
N GLN A 238 8.42 -21.53 82.80
CA GLN A 238 9.03 -20.89 83.97
C GLN A 238 7.99 -20.50 85.03
N LEU A 239 6.85 -19.92 84.64
CA LEU A 239 5.78 -19.56 85.57
C LEU A 239 5.11 -20.79 86.21
N ARG A 240 4.95 -21.89 85.46
CA ARG A 240 4.46 -23.17 86.00
C ARG A 240 5.45 -23.76 87.00
N ASP A 241 6.74 -23.72 86.70
CA ASP A 241 7.78 -24.30 87.54
C ASP A 241 7.89 -23.52 88.85
N ILE A 242 7.88 -22.18 88.77
CA ILE A 242 7.80 -21.27 89.93
C ILE A 242 6.53 -21.50 90.74
N PHE A 243 5.37 -21.68 90.09
CA PHE A 243 4.11 -22.00 90.78
C PHE A 243 4.16 -23.37 91.47
N SER A 244 4.78 -24.38 90.84
CA SER A 244 4.95 -25.71 91.45
C SER A 244 5.86 -25.66 92.69
N ALA A 245 6.94 -24.88 92.64
CA ALA A 245 7.82 -24.64 93.79
C ALA A 245 7.11 -23.84 94.89
N GLY A 246 6.34 -22.80 94.52
CA GLY A 246 5.54 -22.01 95.45
C GLY A 246 4.46 -22.83 96.15
N VAL A 247 3.79 -23.74 95.43
CA VAL A 247 2.82 -24.69 96.01
C VAL A 247 3.53 -25.69 96.92
N ALA A 248 4.69 -26.25 96.55
CA ALA A 248 5.44 -27.15 97.40
C ALA A 248 5.88 -26.49 98.73
N ILE A 249 6.37 -25.25 98.67
CA ILE A 249 6.74 -24.45 99.85
C ILE A 249 5.49 -24.11 100.68
N GLY A 250 4.39 -23.67 100.04
CA GLY A 250 3.15 -23.31 100.71
C GLY A 250 2.47 -24.48 101.43
N VAL A 251 2.42 -25.66 100.80
CA VAL A 251 1.86 -26.87 101.41
C VAL A 251 2.73 -27.37 102.55
N THR A 252 4.06 -27.40 102.40
CA THR A 252 4.96 -27.86 103.48
C THR A 252 4.94 -26.93 104.69
N ALA A 253 5.01 -25.61 104.49
CA ALA A 253 4.95 -24.63 105.59
C ALA A 253 3.54 -24.56 106.24
N GLY A 254 2.48 -24.58 105.43
CA GLY A 254 1.10 -24.49 105.90
C GLY A 254 0.65 -25.71 106.70
N VAL A 255 0.96 -26.92 106.22
CA VAL A 255 0.60 -28.15 106.95
C VAL A 255 1.43 -28.31 108.23
N ALA A 256 2.74 -28.01 108.20
CA ALA A 256 3.60 -28.13 109.37
C ALA A 256 3.16 -27.22 110.53
N THR A 257 2.79 -25.96 110.24
CA THR A 257 2.37 -25.00 111.27
C THR A 257 1.02 -25.36 111.90
N VAL A 258 0.03 -25.77 111.09
CA VAL A 258 -1.30 -26.18 111.58
C VAL A 258 -1.23 -27.45 112.42
N VAL A 259 -0.45 -28.46 112.00
CA VAL A 259 -0.32 -29.74 112.73
C VAL A 259 0.48 -29.57 114.04
N ALA A 260 1.57 -28.78 114.04
CA ALA A 260 2.38 -28.58 115.23
C ALA A 260 1.63 -27.89 116.38
N ALA A 261 0.81 -26.88 116.05
CA ALA A 261 0.02 -26.15 117.05
C ALA A 261 -1.07 -27.01 117.71
N GLY A 262 -1.70 -27.92 116.95
CA GLY A 262 -2.80 -28.75 117.44
C GLY A 262 -2.40 -29.85 118.42
N VAL A 263 -1.19 -30.41 118.29
CA VAL A 263 -0.75 -31.58 119.10
C VAL A 263 -0.14 -31.17 120.44
N ALA A 264 0.57 -30.04 120.50
CA ALA A 264 1.36 -29.65 121.68
C ALA A 264 0.52 -29.37 122.95
N ALA A 265 -0.74 -28.95 122.80
CA ALA A 265 -1.62 -28.63 123.93
C ALA A 265 -2.18 -29.86 124.68
N GLY A 266 -2.12 -31.06 124.08
CA GLY A 266 -2.90 -32.23 124.54
C GLY A 266 -2.30 -33.06 125.68
N VAL A 267 -1.03 -32.86 126.05
CA VAL A 267 -0.25 -33.82 126.87
C VAL A 267 0.13 -33.26 128.26
N ALA A 268 -0.33 -32.06 128.62
CA ALA A 268 0.13 -31.35 129.83
C ALA A 268 -0.54 -31.80 131.16
N TYR A 269 -1.61 -32.61 131.15
CA TYR A 269 -2.40 -32.99 132.33
C TYR A 269 -2.99 -34.41 132.21
N GLY A 270 -3.06 -35.20 133.29
CA GLY A 270 -3.94 -36.39 133.33
C GLY A 270 -3.61 -37.58 134.24
N VAL A 271 -3.24 -37.38 135.51
CA VAL A 271 -2.91 -38.46 136.50
C VAL A 271 -3.18 -37.95 137.93
N PRO A 272 -3.66 -38.72 138.95
CA PRO A 272 -4.32 -40.06 138.99
C PRO A 272 -5.69 -40.05 139.76
N THR A 273 -6.24 -41.25 140.08
CA THR A 273 -7.31 -41.54 141.10
C THR A 273 -8.73 -40.97 140.86
N GLY A 274 -9.84 -41.56 141.37
CA GLY A 274 -9.99 -42.87 142.02
C GLY A 274 -11.32 -43.12 142.80
N VAL A 275 -12.36 -43.64 142.12
CA VAL A 275 -13.49 -44.50 142.59
C VAL A 275 -14.33 -44.11 143.84
N VAL A 276 -15.66 -43.99 143.62
CA VAL A 276 -16.80 -44.16 144.57
C VAL A 276 -18.10 -44.14 143.72
N ALA A 277 -19.24 -44.80 143.99
CA ALA A 277 -19.65 -45.98 144.76
C ALA A 277 -21.09 -46.37 144.29
N GLY A 278 -21.73 -47.53 144.57
CA GLY A 278 -21.30 -48.71 145.33
C GLY A 278 -22.48 -49.62 145.78
N LEU A 279 -23.51 -49.81 144.95
CA LEU A 279 -24.81 -50.43 145.28
C LEU A 279 -25.39 -51.23 144.08
N ALA A 280 -26.35 -52.16 144.16
CA ALA A 280 -26.88 -53.04 145.23
C ALA A 280 -28.06 -53.88 144.67
N VAL A 281 -28.28 -55.18 144.90
CA VAL A 281 -27.44 -56.32 145.34
C VAL A 281 -27.97 -57.60 144.65
N GLY A 282 -27.12 -58.55 144.26
CA GLY A 282 -27.51 -59.95 143.94
C GLY A 282 -27.02 -60.51 142.61
N VAL A 283 -26.63 -61.80 142.60
CA VAL A 283 -26.14 -62.62 141.46
C VAL A 283 -24.72 -62.24 140.95
N THR A 284 -23.97 -63.23 140.44
CA THR A 284 -22.51 -63.16 140.24
C THR A 284 -21.99 -63.84 138.95
N GLU A 285 -21.20 -63.09 138.14
CA GLU A 285 -20.29 -63.52 137.04
C GLU A 285 -20.90 -64.20 135.79
N LYS A 286 -20.44 -64.13 134.51
CA LYS A 286 -19.45 -63.38 133.66
C LYS A 286 -19.71 -63.84 132.18
N TRP A 287 -19.36 -63.22 131.03
CA TRP A 287 -19.00 -61.86 130.56
C TRP A 287 -19.11 -61.84 128.98
N ILE A 288 -19.16 -60.69 128.27
CA ILE A 288 -19.65 -60.57 126.85
C ILE A 288 -18.76 -59.71 125.88
N ARG A 289 -19.16 -59.57 124.59
CA ARG A 289 -18.41 -59.20 123.34
C ARG A 289 -19.29 -58.35 122.36
N LEU A 290 -18.72 -57.78 121.27
CA LEU A 290 -19.36 -57.16 120.04
C LEU A 290 -19.91 -55.70 120.15
N SER A 291 -20.36 -54.96 119.08
CA SER A 291 -20.03 -54.72 117.63
C SER A 291 -21.15 -53.84 116.95
N LEU A 292 -21.23 -53.34 115.70
CA LEU A 292 -20.41 -53.18 114.45
C LEU A 292 -21.12 -52.14 113.49
N GLY A 293 -20.51 -51.72 112.36
CA GLY A 293 -21.19 -51.04 111.20
C GLY A 293 -20.37 -49.88 110.57
N CYS A 294 -20.06 -49.72 109.26
CA CYS A 294 -20.45 -50.33 107.96
C CYS A 294 -21.91 -50.06 107.49
N LEU A 295 -22.26 -49.85 106.21
CA LEU A 295 -21.56 -49.48 104.94
C LEU A 295 -22.65 -49.25 103.82
N LEU A 296 -22.23 -49.05 102.56
CA LEU A 296 -22.88 -49.42 101.27
C LEU A 296 -23.64 -48.39 100.40
N LEU A 297 -23.70 -48.74 99.09
CA LEU A 297 -24.46 -48.17 97.96
C LEU A 297 -25.83 -48.95 97.82
N ILE A 298 -26.73 -48.82 96.83
CA ILE A 298 -26.67 -48.41 95.41
C ILE A 298 -28.10 -48.29 94.77
N ILE A 299 -28.20 -47.84 93.50
CA ILE A 299 -29.32 -48.00 92.53
C ILE A 299 -30.49 -46.97 92.55
N GLU A 300 -31.37 -47.06 91.53
CA GLU A 300 -31.87 -45.95 90.69
C GLU A 300 -33.39 -45.66 90.74
N ALA A 301 -33.74 -44.47 90.22
CA ALA A 301 -34.93 -44.12 89.42
C ALA A 301 -36.36 -44.50 89.91
N HIS A 302 -37.12 -43.46 90.29
CA HIS A 302 -38.03 -42.83 89.31
C HIS A 302 -38.06 -41.29 89.53
#